data_AF-A0A7C1U9Q4-F1
#
_entry.id   AF-A0A7C1U9Q4-F1
#
_cell.length_a   1.000
_cell.length_b   1.000
_cell.length_c   1.000
_cell.angle_alpha   90.00
_cell.angle_beta   90.00
_cell.angle_gamma   90.00
#
_symmetry.space_group_name_H-M   'P 1'
#
loop_
_entity.id
_entity.type
_entity.pdbx_description
1 polymer ?
#
loop_
_entity_poly.entity_id
_entity_poly.type
_entity_poly.pdbx_seq_one_letter_code
_entity_poly.pdbx_strand_id
1 'polypeptide(L)'
;GLMWLGSGLTDPDISMAAALGLYGAFGQAKPVALNGPQFLTGDVLEKPLSIARGSVAVPKGPGLGIEVDQEKVTTLMKETSGSKRIEIT
;
A
#
# COMPACT_ATOMS: atom_id res chain seq x y z
N GLY A 1 -2.38 -12.13 27.33
CA GLY A 1 -1.78 -11.08 26.48
C GLY A 1 -2.88 -10.31 25.77
N LEU A 2 -2.57 -9.13 25.22
CA LEU A 2 -3.50 -8.36 24.40
C LEU A 2 -3.58 -8.92 22.98
N MET A 3 -4.78 -8.88 22.39
CA MET A 3 -4.99 -9.17 20.97
C MET A 3 -4.59 -7.97 20.11
N TRP A 4 -4.15 -8.22 18.88
CA TRP A 4 -3.85 -7.17 17.90
C TRP A 4 -4.51 -7.46 16.55
N LEU A 5 -4.82 -6.39 15.82
CA LEU A 5 -5.38 -6.43 14.46
C LEU A 5 -4.52 -5.52 13.58
N GLY A 6 -4.24 -5.96 12.35
CA GLY A 6 -3.51 -5.16 11.38
C GLY A 6 -4.47 -4.26 10.61
N SER A 7 -4.27 -2.95 10.69
CA SER A 7 -5.03 -1.95 9.92
C SER A 7 -4.13 -1.21 8.95
N GLY A 8 -4.67 -0.83 7.80
CA GLY A 8 -4.15 0.25 6.97
C GLY A 8 -4.98 1.52 7.13
N LEU A 9 -4.54 2.60 6.50
CA LEU A 9 -5.21 3.90 6.41
C LEU A 9 -5.51 4.26 4.96
N THR A 10 -6.03 3.29 4.19
CA THR A 10 -6.14 3.42 2.72
C THR A 10 -4.77 3.68 2.10
N ASP A 11 -3.78 2.92 2.57
CA ASP A 11 -2.39 3.08 2.21
C ASP A 11 -2.13 2.81 0.71
N PRO A 12 -1.31 3.63 0.04
CA PRO A 12 -0.83 3.31 -1.31
C PRO A 12 0.11 2.10 -1.29
N ASP A 13 0.32 1.54 -2.47
CA ASP A 13 1.14 0.36 -2.77
C ASP A 13 2.50 0.26 -2.04
N ILE A 14 3.26 1.35 -1.89
CA ILE A 14 4.54 1.36 -1.14
C ILE A 14 4.30 1.11 0.36
N SER A 15 3.37 1.86 0.96
CA SER A 15 3.03 1.70 2.40
C SER A 15 2.40 0.33 2.65
N MET A 16 1.56 -0.15 1.72
CA MET A 16 1.01 -1.50 1.76
C MET A 16 2.09 -2.58 1.72
N ALA A 17 3.13 -2.46 0.88
CA ALA A 17 4.25 -3.41 0.84
C ALA A 17 4.99 -3.49 2.18
N ALA A 18 5.20 -2.35 2.85
CA ALA A 18 5.80 -2.31 4.19
C ALA A 18 4.90 -3.00 5.23
N ALA A 19 3.60 -2.73 5.22
CA ALA A 19 2.65 -3.37 6.11
C ALA A 19 2.58 -4.90 5.90
N LEU A 20 2.66 -5.37 4.65
CA LEU A 20 2.75 -6.80 4.32
C LEU A 20 4.01 -7.45 4.89
N GLY A 21 5.15 -6.76 4.81
CA GLY A 21 6.39 -7.21 5.44
C GLY A 21 6.24 -7.38 6.95
N LEU A 22 5.66 -6.37 7.61
CA LEU A 22 5.40 -6.41 9.06
C LEU A 22 4.44 -7.55 9.44
N TYR A 23 3.24 -7.59 8.86
CA TYR A 23 2.22 -8.58 9.24
C TYR A 23 2.61 -10.01 8.84
N GLY A 24 3.31 -10.16 7.72
CA GLY A 24 3.87 -11.44 7.28
C GLY A 24 4.93 -11.98 8.23
N ALA A 25 5.83 -11.12 8.73
CA ALA A 25 6.90 -11.52 9.66
C ALA A 25 6.37 -12.06 11.00
N PHE A 26 5.21 -11.57 11.46
CA PHE A 26 4.59 -12.01 12.71
C PHE A 26 3.53 -13.10 12.53
N GLY A 27 3.42 -13.69 11.33
CA GLY A 27 2.49 -14.79 11.06
C GLY A 27 1.03 -14.43 11.37
N GLN A 28 0.62 -13.22 10.97
CA GLN A 28 -0.67 -12.65 11.34
C GLN A 28 -1.84 -13.60 10.99
N ALA A 29 -2.51 -14.10 12.02
CA ALA A 29 -3.51 -15.18 11.90
C ALA A 29 -4.91 -14.67 11.50
N LYS A 30 -5.17 -13.37 11.68
CA LYS A 30 -6.44 -12.73 11.34
C LYS A 30 -6.29 -11.87 10.07
N PRO A 31 -7.34 -11.73 9.25
CA PRO A 31 -7.30 -10.81 8.11
C PRO A 31 -6.88 -9.39 8.53
N VAL A 32 -6.12 -8.73 7.66
CA VAL A 32 -5.67 -7.35 7.85
C VAL A 32 -6.48 -6.41 6.97
N ALA A 33 -6.78 -5.22 7.47
CA ALA A 33 -7.53 -4.20 6.73
C ALA A 33 -6.62 -3.37 5.83
N LEU A 34 -5.91 -4.03 4.91
CA LEU A 34 -5.08 -3.40 3.87
C LEU A 34 -5.90 -3.25 2.58
N ASN A 35 -6.68 -2.17 2.50
CA ASN A 35 -7.72 -1.97 1.50
C ASN A 35 -7.44 -0.81 0.52
N GLY A 36 -6.29 -0.13 0.61
CA GLY A 36 -5.94 1.00 -0.26
C GLY A 36 -6.21 0.76 -1.75
N PRO A 37 -5.79 -0.37 -2.35
CA PRO A 37 -6.05 -0.70 -3.75
C PRO A 37 -7.53 -0.81 -4.16
N GLN A 38 -8.46 -0.87 -3.20
CA GLN A 38 -9.91 -0.84 -3.48
C GLN A 38 -10.43 0.58 -3.71
N PHE A 39 -9.71 1.60 -3.25
CA PHE A 39 -10.15 3.00 -3.24
C PHE A 39 -9.25 3.93 -4.07
N LEU A 40 -7.98 3.57 -4.24
CA LEU A 40 -7.02 4.35 -5.01
C LEU A 40 -7.07 3.96 -6.48
N THR A 41 -7.11 4.95 -7.37
CA THR A 41 -7.12 4.75 -8.83
C THR A 41 -5.72 4.68 -9.43
N GLY A 42 -4.68 4.94 -8.64
CA GLY A 42 -3.30 5.00 -9.11
C GLY A 42 -2.36 4.19 -8.20
N ASP A 43 -1.26 3.76 -8.81
CA ASP A 43 -0.12 3.08 -8.21
C ASP A 43 1.16 3.71 -8.76
N VAL A 44 2.28 3.48 -8.10
CA VAL A 44 3.61 3.96 -8.50
C VAL A 44 4.64 2.83 -8.56
N LEU A 45 4.22 1.56 -8.51
CA LEU A 45 5.13 0.43 -8.68
C LEU A 45 5.36 0.11 -10.16
N GLU A 46 6.57 -0.37 -10.50
CA GLU A 46 6.81 -0.94 -11.83
C GLU A 46 5.93 -2.19 -12.07
N LYS A 47 5.77 -2.99 -11.02
CA LYS A 47 4.92 -4.19 -11.00
C LYS A 47 3.91 -4.06 -9.86
N PRO A 48 2.60 -3.96 -10.17
CA PRO A 48 1.58 -3.91 -9.14
C PRO A 48 1.61 -5.13 -8.21
N LEU A 49 1.18 -4.94 -6.97
CA LEU A 49 1.00 -6.05 -6.03
C LEU A 49 -0.04 -7.04 -6.57
N SER A 50 0.27 -8.33 -6.54
CA SER A 50 -0.64 -9.37 -7.00
C SER A 50 -1.70 -9.66 -5.93
N ILE A 51 -2.83 -8.96 -6.04
CA ILE A 51 -3.97 -9.09 -5.13
C ILE A 51 -5.04 -9.95 -5.81
N ALA A 52 -5.43 -11.04 -5.17
CA ALA A 52 -6.47 -11.94 -5.68
C ALA A 52 -7.25 -12.57 -4.53
N ARG A 53 -8.58 -12.62 -4.67
CA ARG A 53 -9.49 -13.29 -3.73
C ARG A 53 -9.28 -12.86 -2.26
N GLY A 54 -9.10 -11.56 -2.04
CA GLY A 54 -8.88 -11.01 -0.69
C GLY A 54 -7.53 -11.37 -0.07
N SER A 55 -6.56 -11.81 -0.88
CA SER A 55 -5.22 -12.18 -0.43
C SER A 55 -4.17 -11.50 -1.30
N VAL A 56 -2.99 -11.31 -0.73
CA VAL A 56 -1.82 -10.74 -1.40
C VAL A 56 -0.57 -11.40 -0.82
N ALA A 57 0.42 -11.67 -1.67
CA ALA A 57 1.69 -12.22 -1.22
C ALA A 57 2.58 -11.12 -0.62
N VAL A 58 3.34 -11.46 0.41
CA VAL A 58 4.41 -10.57 0.90
C VAL A 58 5.48 -10.48 -0.19
N PRO A 59 5.83 -9.26 -0.66
CA PRO A 59 6.89 -9.09 -1.65
C PRO A 59 8.22 -9.67 -1.14
N LYS A 60 9.04 -10.16 -2.06
CA LYS A 60 10.32 -10.82 -1.74
C LYS A 60 11.48 -10.00 -2.31
N GLY A 61 12.63 -10.10 -1.65
CA GLY A 61 13.85 -9.39 -2.05
C GLY A 61 14.33 -8.42 -0.97
N PRO A 62 15.42 -7.69 -1.22
CA PRO A 62 15.93 -6.68 -0.30
C PRO A 62 14.93 -5.51 -0.13
N GLY A 63 15.01 -4.84 1.02
CA GLY A 63 14.14 -3.71 1.34
C GLY A 63 12.67 -4.12 1.41
N LEU A 64 11.80 -3.40 0.68
CA LEU A 64 10.37 -3.70 0.61
C LEU A 64 10.00 -4.76 -0.44
N GLY A 65 10.96 -5.28 -1.20
CA GLY A 65 10.71 -6.28 -2.26
C GLY A 65 9.89 -5.76 -3.44
N ILE A 66 9.90 -4.44 -3.67
CA ILE A 66 9.18 -3.74 -4.74
C ILE A 66 10.13 -2.79 -5.47
N GLU A 67 9.78 -2.45 -6.70
CA GLU A 67 10.46 -1.42 -7.50
C GLU A 67 9.47 -0.29 -7.83
N VAL A 68 9.93 0.95 -7.76
CA VAL A 68 9.11 2.17 -7.97
C VAL A 68 9.33 2.71 -9.37
N ASP A 69 8.24 2.92 -10.10
CA ASP A 69 8.21 3.61 -11.38
C ASP A 69 8.28 5.12 -11.16
N GLN A 70 9.45 5.70 -11.42
CA GLN A 70 9.72 7.13 -11.20
C GLN A 70 8.89 8.04 -12.12
N GLU A 71 8.48 7.56 -13.29
CA GLU A 71 7.66 8.33 -14.22
C GLU A 71 6.22 8.46 -13.69
N LYS A 72 5.66 7.38 -13.13
CA LYS A 72 4.35 7.42 -12.44
C LYS A 72 4.37 8.38 -11.26
N VAL A 73 5.41 8.33 -10.42
CA VAL A 73 5.59 9.28 -9.30
C VAL A 73 5.63 10.73 -9.80
N THR A 74 6.44 10.99 -10.82
CA THR A 74 6.60 12.35 -11.38
C THR A 74 5.29 12.85 -11.98
N THR A 75 4.54 12.00 -12.67
CA THR A 75 3.25 12.32 -13.26
C THR A 75 2.24 12.66 -12.17
N LEU A 76 2.08 11.79 -11.17
CA LEU A 76 1.19 12.01 -10.04
C LEU A 76 1.53 13.30 -9.27
N MET A 77 2.83 13.57 -9.07
CA MET A 77 3.30 14.80 -8.45
C MET A 77 2.87 16.03 -9.27
N LYS A 78 3.04 16.02 -10.60
CA LYS A 78 2.64 17.14 -11.47
C LYS A 78 1.13 17.37 -11.44
N GLU A 79 0.34 16.31 -11.46
CA GLU A 79 -1.13 16.38 -11.43
C GLU A 79 -1.68 16.92 -10.10
N THR A 80 -0.96 16.66 -9.01
CA THR A 80 -1.36 17.07 -7.65
C THR A 80 -0.67 18.34 -7.17
N SER A 81 0.35 18.83 -7.89
CA SER A 81 1.04 20.08 -7.59
C SER A 81 0.09 21.26 -7.76
N GLY A 82 -0.42 21.77 -6.63
CA GLY A 82 -1.41 22.85 -6.60
C GLY A 82 -2.85 22.40 -6.29
N SER A 83 -3.07 21.13 -5.91
CA SER A 83 -4.38 20.69 -5.43
C SER A 83 -4.85 21.56 -4.26
N LYS A 84 -6.10 22.05 -4.36
CA LYS A 84 -6.71 22.85 -3.29
C LYS A 84 -6.73 22.02 -2.00
N ARG A 85 -6.36 22.67 -0.90
CA ARG A 85 -6.59 22.10 0.44
C ARG A 85 -8.09 21.83 0.57
N ILE A 86 -8.47 20.63 1.00
CA ILE A 86 -9.86 20.34 1.33
C ILE A 86 -10.19 21.19 2.57
N GLU A 87 -11.02 22.20 2.39
CA GLU A 87 -11.65 22.91 3.49
C GLU A 87 -12.87 22.08 3.91
N ILE A 88 -12.81 21.51 5.11
CA ILE A 88 -13.95 20.81 5.71
C ILE A 88 -14.75 21.87 6.47
N THR A 89 -15.83 22.35 5.85
CA THR A 89 -16.83 23.23 6.47
C THR A 89 -17.92 22.44 7.21
#